data_AF-A0A7J7XIZ0-F1
#
_entry.id   AF-A0A7J7XIZ0-F1
#
_cell.length_a   1.000
_cell.length_b   1.000
_cell.length_c   1.000
_cell.angle_alpha   90.00
_cell.angle_beta   90.00
_cell.angle_gamma   90.00
#
_symmetry.space_group_name_H-M   'P 1'
#
loop_
_entity.id
_entity.type
_entity.pdbx_description
1 polymer ?
#
loop_
_entity_poly.entity_id
_entity_poly.type
_entity_poly.pdbx_seq_one_letter_code
_entity_poly.pdbx_strand_id
1 'polypeptide(L)'
;MDAVCKRVTTLGLDVSVTISQDAGRYLCDFTYYTSLYQSHGRSAFVHVPPLGKPYNADQLGRALRAIIEEMLGVLEQSEDRIHCRHEH
;
A
#
# COMPACT_ATOMS: atom_id res chain seq x y z
N MET A 1 -0.45 -6.11 4.90
CA MET A 1 0.01 -4.70 4.78
C MET A 1 1.05 -4.31 5.83
N ASP A 2 1.11 -4.98 6.99
CA ASP A 2 2.13 -4.73 8.04
C ASP A 2 3.57 -4.79 7.54
N ALA A 3 3.89 -5.81 6.73
CA ALA A 3 5.23 -5.96 6.18
C ALA A 3 5.62 -4.78 5.27
N VAL A 4 4.70 -4.30 4.43
CA VAL A 4 4.90 -3.14 3.56
C VAL A 4 5.15 -1.89 4.41
N CYS A 5 4.26 -1.59 5.37
CA CYS A 5 4.40 -0.41 6.23
C CYS A 5 5.74 -0.42 6.98
N LYS A 6 6.11 -1.55 7.59
CA LYS A 6 7.37 -1.70 8.32
C LYS A 6 8.60 -1.43 7.44
N ARG A 7 8.62 -1.96 6.22
CA ARG A 7 9.75 -1.76 5.29
C ARG A 7 9.80 -0.32 4.80
N VAL A 8 8.67 0.28 4.42
CA VAL A 8 8.60 1.70 4.03
C VAL A 8 9.07 2.63 5.16
N THR A 9 8.67 2.39 6.42
CA THR A 9 9.14 3.19 7.56
C THR A 9 10.66 3.10 7.75
N THR A 10 11.27 1.97 7.39
CA THR A 10 12.72 1.75 7.51
C THR A 10 13.51 2.46 6.40
N LEU A 11 12.88 2.85 5.30
CA LEU A 11 13.53 3.58 4.20
C LEU A 11 13.90 5.03 4.56
N GLY A 12 13.48 5.53 5.74
CA GLY A 12 13.89 6.86 6.22
C GLY A 12 13.33 8.01 5.39
N LEU A 13 12.14 7.84 4.81
CA LEU A 13 11.47 8.88 4.03
C LEU A 13 11.03 10.05 4.92
N ASP A 14 11.01 11.25 4.37
CA ASP A 14 10.56 12.48 5.06
C ASP A 14 9.03 12.55 5.28
N VAL A 15 8.37 11.40 5.32
CA VAL A 15 6.91 11.26 5.46
C VAL A 15 6.58 10.19 6.49
N SER A 16 5.57 10.45 7.31
CA SER A 16 5.03 9.43 8.20
C SER A 16 4.06 8.52 7.44
N VAL A 17 4.22 7.21 7.59
CA VAL A 17 3.34 6.19 7.00
C VAL A 17 2.83 5.30 8.12
N THR A 18 1.50 5.12 8.17
CA THR A 18 0.83 4.28 9.15
C THR A 18 -0.26 3.45 8.48
N ILE A 19 -0.66 2.36 9.15
CA ILE A 19 -1.79 1.54 8.72
C ILE A 19 -3.07 2.15 9.26
N SER A 20 -4.04 2.36 8.37
CA SER A 20 -5.41 2.69 8.75
C SER A 20 -6.30 1.46 8.68
N GLN A 21 -7.17 1.29 9.67
CA GLN A 21 -8.24 0.29 9.69
C GLN A 21 -9.60 0.88 9.28
N ASP A 22 -9.63 2.16 8.90
CA ASP A 22 -10.83 2.88 8.50
C ASP A 22 -10.55 3.69 7.22
N ALA A 23 -11.26 3.37 6.14
CA ALA A 23 -11.18 4.10 4.87
C ALA A 23 -12.18 5.28 4.82
N GLY A 24 -13.02 5.45 5.84
CA GLY A 24 -14.04 6.47 5.96
C GLY A 24 -15.45 5.93 5.67
N ARG A 25 -16.40 6.84 5.46
CA ARG A 25 -17.82 6.49 5.18
C ARG A 25 -18.38 7.13 3.93
N TYR A 26 -17.52 7.70 3.10
CA TYR A 26 -17.89 8.41 1.87
C TYR A 26 -17.30 7.69 0.66
N LEU A 27 -17.01 8.42 -0.43
CA LEU A 27 -16.53 7.84 -1.68
C LEU A 27 -15.22 7.03 -1.54
N CYS A 28 -14.38 7.33 -0.55
CA CYS A 28 -13.13 6.60 -0.33
C CYS A 28 -13.39 5.13 0.01
N ASP A 29 -14.23 4.88 1.01
CA ASP A 29 -14.58 3.52 1.44
C ASP A 29 -15.40 2.80 0.37
N PHE A 30 -16.36 3.48 -0.26
CA PHE A 30 -17.12 2.93 -1.38
C PHE A 30 -16.19 2.45 -2.51
N THR A 31 -15.22 3.28 -2.91
CA THR A 31 -14.27 2.95 -3.98
C THR A 31 -13.35 1.81 -3.56
N TYR A 32 -12.84 1.83 -2.33
CA TYR A 32 -11.97 0.78 -1.81
C TYR A 32 -12.69 -0.57 -1.75
N TYR A 33 -13.88 -0.62 -1.15
CA TYR A 33 -14.67 -1.85 -1.01
C TYR A 33 -15.07 -2.41 -2.38
N THR A 34 -15.52 -1.55 -3.28
CA THR A 34 -15.90 -1.93 -4.65
C THR A 34 -14.70 -2.47 -5.45
N SER A 35 -13.51 -1.90 -5.24
CA SER A 35 -12.28 -2.38 -5.87
C SER A 35 -11.84 -3.73 -5.30
N LEU A 36 -11.90 -3.90 -3.97
CA LEU A 36 -11.62 -5.17 -3.31
C LEU A 36 -12.51 -6.30 -3.83
N TYR A 37 -13.81 -6.04 -4.02
CA TYR A 37 -14.74 -7.02 -4.56
C TYR A 37 -14.36 -7.43 -5.99
N GLN A 38 -14.15 -6.45 -6.87
CA GLN A 38 -13.83 -6.70 -8.29
C GLN A 38 -12.46 -7.35 -8.49
N SER A 39 -11.47 -7.02 -7.66
CA SER A 39 -10.10 -7.53 -7.80
C SER A 39 -9.84 -8.80 -7.00
N HIS A 40 -10.88 -9.47 -6.48
CA HIS A 40 -10.75 -10.63 -5.60
C HIS A 40 -9.79 -10.40 -4.43
N GLY A 41 -9.94 -9.28 -3.74
CA GLY A 41 -9.12 -8.89 -2.59
C GLY A 41 -7.74 -8.31 -2.95
N ARG A 42 -7.35 -8.28 -4.23
CA ARG A 42 -6.07 -7.73 -4.69
C ARG A 42 -6.12 -6.23 -5.00
N SER A 43 -6.57 -5.43 -4.02
CA SER A 43 -6.59 -3.97 -4.11
C SER A 43 -6.03 -3.37 -2.84
N ALA A 44 -5.36 -2.22 -2.97
CA ALA A 44 -4.90 -1.42 -1.84
C ALA A 44 -5.46 0.00 -1.96
N PHE A 45 -5.66 0.65 -0.81
CA PHE A 45 -6.10 2.03 -0.73
C PHE A 45 -5.14 2.82 0.15
N VAL A 46 -4.78 4.03 -0.27
CA VAL A 46 -3.84 4.90 0.45
C VAL A 46 -4.47 6.28 0.61
N HIS A 47 -4.68 6.69 1.86
CA HIS A 47 -4.99 8.08 2.18
C HIS A 47 -3.71 8.90 2.16
N VAL A 48 -3.76 10.07 1.51
CA VAL A 48 -2.68 11.05 1.53
C VAL A 48 -3.18 12.37 2.10
N PRO A 49 -2.36 13.12 2.84
CA PRO A 49 -2.75 14.44 3.31
C PRO A 49 -2.84 15.44 2.15
N PRO A 50 -3.49 16.60 2.35
CA PRO A 50 -3.59 17.63 1.33
C PRO A 50 -2.22 18.04 0.76
N LEU A 51 -2.15 18.28 -0.55
CA LEU A 51 -0.91 18.71 -1.19
C LEU A 51 -0.38 20.01 -0.58
N GLY A 52 0.92 20.03 -0.28
CA GLY A 52 1.60 21.15 0.37
C GLY A 52 1.45 21.19 1.88
N LYS A 53 0.69 20.27 2.51
CA LYS A 53 0.45 20.25 3.96
C LYS A 53 0.22 18.83 4.51
N PRO A 54 1.09 18.30 5.39
CA PRO A 54 2.38 18.83 5.82
C PRO A 54 3.51 18.56 4.81
N TYR A 55 3.22 17.87 3.71
CA TYR A 55 4.21 17.41 2.75
C TYR A 55 3.97 18.02 1.37
N ASN A 56 5.06 18.29 0.64
CA ASN A 56 4.96 18.70 -0.75
C ASN A 56 4.66 17.51 -1.69
N ALA A 57 4.38 17.81 -2.95
CA ALA A 57 4.03 16.80 -3.96
C ALA A 57 5.14 15.76 -4.16
N ASP A 58 6.41 16.18 -4.15
CA ASP A 58 7.54 15.29 -4.37
C ASP A 58 7.73 14.31 -3.19
N GLN A 59 7.56 14.79 -1.96
CA GLN A 59 7.60 13.96 -0.76
C GLN A 59 6.51 12.88 -0.81
N LEU A 60 5.28 13.27 -1.13
CA LEU A 60 4.17 12.32 -1.28
C LEU A 60 4.38 11.37 -2.46
N GLY A 61 4.89 11.86 -3.58
CA GLY A 61 5.20 11.04 -4.76
C GLY A 61 6.25 9.97 -4.46
N ARG A 62 7.35 10.35 -3.78
CA ARG A 62 8.38 9.40 -3.33
C ARG A 62 7.82 8.37 -2.35
N ALA A 63 6.98 8.80 -1.42
CA ALA A 63 6.30 7.91 -0.48
C ALA A 63 5.42 6.88 -1.18
N LEU A 64 4.55 7.33 -2.08
CA LEU A 64 3.65 6.47 -2.84
C LEU A 64 4.43 5.48 -3.72
N ARG A 65 5.49 5.94 -4.39
CA ARG A 65 6.37 5.07 -5.17
C ARG A 65 6.95 3.95 -4.30
N ALA A 66 7.54 4.31 -3.16
CA ALA A 66 8.11 3.32 -2.25
C ALA A 66 7.05 2.32 -1.74
N ILE A 67 5.85 2.79 -1.40
CA ILE A 67 4.74 1.92 -0.98
C ILE A 67 4.38 0.91 -2.10
N ILE A 68 4.26 1.38 -3.35
CA ILE A 68 3.91 0.52 -4.49
C ILE A 68 5.01 -0.50 -4.77
N GLU A 69 6.29 -0.08 -4.77
CA GLU A 69 7.43 -0.98 -4.96
C GLU A 69 7.46 -2.08 -3.89
N GLU A 70 7.20 -1.71 -2.63
CA GLU A 70 7.15 -2.66 -1.51
C GLU A 70 5.94 -3.60 -1.57
N MET A 71 4.81 -3.15 -2.12
CA MET A 71 3.65 -4.01 -2.38
C MET A 71 3.97 -5.04 -3.48
N LEU A 72 4.58 -4.59 -4.59
CA LEU A 72 4.97 -5.46 -5.70
C LEU A 72 5.97 -6.53 -5.25
N GLY A 73 7.00 -6.16 -4.48
CA GLY A 73 7.97 -7.14 -3.97
C GLY A 73 7.36 -8.19 -3.03
N VAL A 74 6.25 -7.90 -2.34
CA VAL A 74 5.52 -8.90 -1.53
C VAL A 74 4.74 -9.86 -2.41
N LEU A 75 4.17 -9.37 -3.52
CA LEU A 75 3.44 -10.21 -4.46
C LEU A 75 4.39 -11.21 -5.13
N GLU A 76 5.54 -10.75 -5.63
CA GLU A 76 6.57 -11.61 -6.24
C GLU A 76 7.01 -12.73 -5.27
N GLN A 77 7.34 -12.39 -4.02
CA GLN A 77 7.72 -13.37 -2.99
C GLN A 77 6.60 -14.36 -2.66
N SER A 78 5.33 -13.95 -2.79
CA SER A 78 4.19 -14.84 -2.55
C SER A 78 4.01 -15.85 -3.69
N GLU A 79 4.28 -15.45 -4.93
CA GLU A 79 4.20 -16.31 -6.11
C GLU A 79 5.33 -17.35 -6.12
N ASP A 80 6.56 -16.94 -5.81
CA ASP A 80 7.72 -17.84 -5.68
C ASP A 80 7.48 -18.95 -4.64
N ARG A 81 6.84 -18.59 -3.52
CA ARG A 81 6.49 -19.55 -2.45
C ARG A 81 5.41 -20.54 -2.84
N ILE A 82 4.50 -20.16 -3.74
CA ILE A 82 3.46 -21.06 -4.26
C ILE A 82 4.05 -22.02 -5.28
N HIS A 83 5.03 -21.57 -6.08
CA HIS A 83 5.69 -22.40 -7.09
C HIS A 83 6.50 -23.54 -6.45
N CYS A 84 7.27 -23.25 -5.38
CA CYS A 84 8.03 -24.29 -4.67
C CYS A 84 7.16 -25.34 -3.93
N ARG A 85 5.87 -25.09 -3.69
CA ARG A 85 4.99 -26.04 -2.99
C ARG A 85 4.29 -27.06 -3.91
N HIS A 86 4.44 -26.94 -5.23
CA HIS A 86 3.85 -27.87 -6.20
C HIS A 86 4.84 -28.90 -6.76
N GLU A 87 6.13 -28.81 -6.39
CA GLU A 87 7.20 -29.71 -6.84
C GLU A 87 7.45 -30.92 -5.90
N HIS A 88 6.48 -31.25 -5.03
CA HIS A 88 6.58 -32.38 -4.09
C HIS A 88 5.36 -33.33 -4.17
#